data_AF-A0A7W8EDS4-F1
#
_entry.id   AF-A0A7W8EDS4-F1
#
_cell.length_a   1.000
_cell.length_b   1.000
_cell.length_c   1.000
_cell.angle_alpha   90.00
_cell.angle_beta   90.00
_cell.angle_gamma   90.00
#
_symmetry.space_group_name_H-M   'P 1'
#
loop_
_entity.id
_entity.type
_entity.pdbx_description
1 polymer ?
#
loop_
_entity_poly.entity_id
_entity_poly.type
_entity_poly.pdbx_seq_one_letter_code
_entity_poly.pdbx_strand_id
1 'polypeptide(L)' 'MAADDRLDDDLEDDELARRLREAHRRVRLLPADEKERVARRYLAICDLAKRDPERAASRLEAFIEGLDDTPRGQENTPGD' A
#
# COMPACT_ATOMS: atom_id res chain seq x y z
N MET A 1 15.91 -29.52 9.47
CA MET A 1 15.81 -28.11 9.90
C MET A 1 15.06 -27.31 8.83
N ALA A 2 13.81 -27.68 8.52
CA ALA A 2 13.04 -27.15 7.38
C ALA A 2 11.58 -26.80 7.74
N ALA A 3 11.28 -26.69 9.04
CA ALA A 3 9.96 -26.34 9.55
C ALA A 3 9.88 -24.86 9.97
N ASP A 4 11.01 -24.24 10.36
CA ASP A 4 11.08 -22.81 10.71
C ASP A 4 10.80 -21.92 9.49
N ASP A 5 11.53 -22.10 8.38
CA ASP A 5 11.39 -21.27 7.15
C ASP A 5 9.92 -21.08 6.71
N ARG A 6 9.13 -22.17 6.68
CA ARG A 6 7.73 -22.10 6.23
C ARG A 6 6.84 -21.31 7.17
N LEU A 7 7.12 -21.36 8.48
CA LEU A 7 6.34 -20.62 9.46
C LEU A 7 6.64 -19.11 9.35
N ASP A 8 7.89 -18.75 9.10
CA ASP A 8 8.30 -17.36 8.85
C ASP A 8 7.63 -16.84 7.56
N ASP A 9 7.69 -17.59 6.45
CA ASP A 9 6.99 -17.24 5.20
C ASP A 9 5.47 -17.01 5.42
N ASP A 10 4.79 -17.92 6.13
CA ASP A 10 3.35 -17.80 6.44
C ASP A 10 3.06 -16.54 7.29
N LEU A 11 3.91 -16.22 8.27
CA LEU A 11 3.77 -15.02 9.11
C LEU A 11 4.02 -13.72 8.32
N GLU A 12 5.00 -13.73 7.42
CA GLU A 12 5.32 -12.61 6.53
C GLU A 12 4.18 -12.35 5.54
N ASP A 13 3.57 -13.41 4.98
CA ASP A 13 2.38 -13.32 4.14
C ASP A 13 1.16 -12.79 4.92
N ASP A 14 0.96 -13.20 6.17
CA ASP A 14 -0.13 -12.71 7.02
C ASP A 14 0.01 -11.22 7.36
N GLU A 15 1.22 -10.76 7.67
CA GLU A 15 1.52 -9.34 7.91
C GLU A 15 1.31 -8.51 6.63
N LEU A 16 1.80 -9.00 5.49
CA LEU A 16 1.58 -8.36 4.20
C LEU A 16 0.08 -8.26 3.86
N ALA A 17 -0.67 -9.33 4.09
CA ALA A 17 -2.12 -9.35 3.89
C ALA A 17 -2.84 -8.34 4.79
N ARG A 18 -2.42 -8.18 6.05
CA ARG A 18 -2.96 -7.14 6.95
C ARG A 18 -2.70 -5.74 6.42
N ARG A 19 -1.45 -5.44 6.02
CA ARG A 19 -1.09 -4.14 5.46
C ARG A 19 -1.85 -3.84 4.17
N LEU A 20 -2.04 -4.84 3.31
CA LEU A 20 -2.81 -4.70 2.06
C LEU A 20 -4.27 -4.33 2.34
N ARG A 21 -4.90 -4.95 3.35
CA ARG A 21 -6.28 -4.59 3.76
C ARG A 21 -6.38 -3.18 4.31
N GLU A 22 -5.39 -2.76 5.09
CA GLU A 22 -5.35 -1.42 5.65
C GLU A 22 -5.18 -0.35 4.55
N ALA A 23 -4.25 -0.57 3.62
CA ALA A 23 -4.12 0.25 2.42
C ALA A 23 -5.45 0.29 1.65
N HIS A 24 -6.09 -0.86 1.40
CA HIS A 24 -7.38 -0.90 0.71
C HIS A 24 -8.44 -0.05 1.42
N ARG A 25 -8.53 -0.13 2.75
CA ARG A 25 -9.47 0.68 3.54
C ARG A 25 -9.21 2.17 3.34
N ARG A 26 -7.95 2.62 3.41
CA ARG A 26 -7.58 4.02 3.12
C ARG A 26 -7.95 4.43 1.70
N VAL A 27 -7.65 3.59 0.69
CA VAL A 27 -7.99 3.86 -0.71
C VAL A 27 -9.51 4.00 -0.92
N ARG A 28 -10.33 3.25 -0.19
CA ARG A 28 -11.79 3.38 -0.26
C ARG A 28 -12.33 4.69 0.33
N LEU A 29 -11.58 5.32 1.22
CA LEU A 29 -11.94 6.60 1.84
C LEU A 29 -11.51 7.82 1.01
N LEU A 30 -10.69 7.61 -0.02
CA LEU A 30 -10.25 8.69 -0.92
C LEU A 30 -11.37 9.18 -1.85
N PRO A 31 -11.35 10.47 -2.22
CA PRO A 31 -12.23 11.02 -3.25
C PRO A 31 -11.96 10.35 -4.61
N ALA A 32 -13.00 10.30 -5.45
CA ALA A 32 -12.97 9.57 -6.73
C ALA A 32 -11.82 10.00 -7.67
N ASP A 33 -11.47 11.28 -7.65
CA ASP A 33 -10.42 11.89 -8.48
C ASP A 33 -9.02 11.28 -8.19
N GLU A 34 -8.70 11.06 -6.92
CA GLU A 34 -7.43 10.46 -6.50
C GLU A 34 -7.48 8.93 -6.52
N LYS A 35 -8.68 8.37 -6.33
CA LYS A 35 -8.91 6.93 -6.21
C LYS A 35 -8.44 6.17 -7.43
N GLU A 36 -8.59 6.68 -8.65
CA GLU A 36 -8.19 5.96 -9.87
C GLU A 36 -6.67 5.84 -9.98
N ARG A 37 -5.95 6.94 -9.74
CA ARG A 37 -4.47 6.97 -9.72
C ARG A 37 -3.91 6.06 -8.62
N VAL A 38 -4.53 6.13 -7.44
CA VAL A 38 -4.12 5.36 -6.27
C VAL A 38 -4.45 3.87 -6.42
N ALA A 39 -5.61 3.52 -6.97
CA ALA A 39 -5.99 2.13 -7.23
C ALA A 39 -5.03 1.46 -8.23
N ARG A 40 -4.61 2.18 -9.28
CA ARG A 40 -3.64 1.67 -10.25
C ARG A 40 -2.28 1.36 -9.60
N ARG A 41 -1.84 2.23 -8.69
CA ARG A 41 -0.59 2.05 -7.93
C ARG A 41 -0.70 0.91 -6.91
N TYR A 42 -1.84 0.78 -6.24
CA TYR A 42 -2.14 -0.32 -5.33
C TYR A 42 -2.12 -1.68 -6.04
N LEU A 43 -2.73 -1.80 -7.23
CA LEU A 43 -2.70 -3.04 -8.01
C LEU A 43 -1.28 -3.47 -8.39
N ALA A 44 -0.40 -2.52 -8.72
CA ALA A 44 1.00 -2.82 -9.01
C ALA A 44 1.74 -3.38 -7.78
N ILE A 45 1.39 -2.92 -6.57
CA ILE A 45 1.95 -3.46 -5.31
C ILE A 45 1.41 -4.86 -5.05
N CYS A 46 0.11 -5.11 -5.30
CA CYS A 46 -0.46 -6.45 -5.19
C CYS A 46 0.18 -7.45 -6.17
N ASP A 47 0.54 -7.02 -7.38
CA ASP A 47 1.21 -7.91 -8.33
C ASP A 47 2.67 -8.17 -7.95
N LEU A 48 3.35 -7.19 -7.35
CA LEU A 48 4.68 -7.35 -6.78
C LEU A 48 4.66 -8.30 -5.58
N ALA A 49 3.64 -8.23 -4.72
CA ALA A 49 3.49 -9.11 -3.55
C ALA A 49 3.48 -10.60 -3.92
N LYS A 50 2.95 -10.96 -5.10
CA LYS A 50 2.94 -12.35 -5.58
C LYS A 50 4.31 -12.86 -6.03
N ARG A 51 5.27 -11.97 -6.25
CA ARG A 51 6.60 -12.28 -6.79
C ARG A 51 7.70 -12.07 -5.75
N ASP A 52 7.59 -10.98 -4.99
CA ASP A 52 8.56 -10.51 -4.01
C ASP A 52 7.81 -9.87 -2.82
N PRO A 53 7.36 -10.67 -1.84
CA PRO A 53 6.57 -10.17 -0.71
C PRO A 53 7.35 -9.17 0.16
N GLU A 54 8.63 -9.40 0.42
CA GLU A 54 9.50 -8.47 1.17
C GLU A 54 9.55 -7.08 0.52
N ARG A 55 9.79 -7.04 -0.79
CA ARG A 55 9.84 -5.79 -1.56
C ARG A 55 8.47 -5.12 -1.63
N ALA A 56 7.42 -5.91 -1.72
CA ALA A 56 6.06 -5.39 -1.70
C ALA A 56 5.71 -4.75 -0.36
N ALA A 57 6.14 -5.33 0.76
CA ALA A 57 5.94 -4.77 2.10
C ALA A 57 6.56 -3.37 2.22
N SER A 58 7.82 -3.18 1.83
CA SER A 58 8.46 -1.86 1.86
C SER A 58 7.79 -0.86 0.90
N ARG A 59 7.35 -1.32 -0.27
CA ARG A 59 6.69 -0.45 -1.27
C ARG A 59 5.27 -0.06 -0.83
N LEU A 60 4.59 -0.95 -0.12
CA LEU A 60 3.27 -0.75 0.47
C LEU A 60 3.34 0.22 1.64
N GLU A 61 4.36 0.12 2.47
CA GLU A 61 4.62 1.06 3.58
C GLU A 61 4.81 2.49 3.04
N ALA A 62 5.74 2.68 2.10
CA ALA A 62 5.94 3.99 1.45
C ALA A 62 4.69 4.50 0.72
N PHE A 63 3.86 3.60 0.18
CA PHE A 63 2.59 3.98 -0.43
C PHE A 63 1.58 4.47 0.61
N ILE A 64 1.48 3.80 1.76
CA ILE A 64 0.60 4.21 2.87
C ILE A 64 1.08 5.53 3.46
N GLU A 65 2.38 5.69 3.71
CA GLU A 65 2.95 6.97 4.17
C GLU A 65 2.66 8.09 3.19
N GLY A 66 2.82 7.85 1.89
CA GLY A 66 2.49 8.83 0.86
C GLY A 66 0.99 9.14 0.71
N LEU A 67 0.09 8.31 1.25
CA LEU A 67 -1.34 8.61 1.34
C LEU A 67 -1.65 9.52 2.53
N ASP A 68 -0.99 9.29 3.67
CA ASP A 68 -1.10 10.13 4.88
C ASP A 68 -0.41 11.49 4.67
N ASP A 69 0.71 11.52 3.95
CA ASP A 69 1.47 12.73 3.58
C ASP A 69 0.89 13.49 2.38
N THR A 70 -0.26 13.06 1.83
CA THR A 70 -1.01 13.96 0.93
C THR A 70 -1.65 15.02 1.81
N PRO A 71 -1.11 16.26 1.91
CA PRO A 71 -1.87 17.31 2.55
C PRO A 71 -3.20 17.38 1.81
N ARG A 72 -4.31 17.49 2.54
CA ARG A 72 -5.56 18.01 1.98
C ARG A 72 -5.33 19.46 1.51
N GLY A 73 -4.57 19.62 0.44
CA GLY A 73 -3.86 20.84 0.08
C GLY A 73 -3.91 21.12 -1.41
N GLN A 74 -4.97 20.67 -2.10
CA GLN A 74 -5.52 21.44 -3.22
C GLN A 74 -6.39 22.58 -2.68
N GLU A 75 -5.89 23.34 -1.71
CA GLU A 75 -6.31 24.70 -1.44
C GLU A 75 -5.02 25.51 -1.40
N ASN A 76 -4.73 26.18 -2.50
CA ASN A 76 -4.06 27.48 -2.60
C ASN A 76 -3.62 27.65 -4.07
N THR A 77 -4.54 28.19 -4.86
CA THR A 77 -4.20 28.95 -6.06
C THR A 77 -3.22 30.06 -5.65
N PRO A 78 -1.98 30.13 -6.16
CA PRO A 78 -1.26 31.39 -6.13
C PRO A 78 -1.87 32.25 -7.24
N GLY A 79 -2.88 33.03 -6.87
CA GLY A 79 -3.18 34.27 -7.58
C GLY A 79 -2.29 35.36 -6.99
N ASP A 80 -1.39 35.89 -7.82
CA ASP A 80 -1.19 37.32 -8.12
C ASP A 80 -0.12 37.43 -9.22
#